data_AF-A0A2W5Z9N2-F1
#
_entry.id   AF-A0A2W5Z9N2-F1
#
_cell.length_a   1.000
_cell.length_b   1.000
_cell.length_c   1.000
_cell.angle_alpha   90.00
_cell.angle_beta   90.00
_cell.angle_gamma   90.00
#
_symmetry.space_group_name_H-M   'P 1'
#
loop_
_entity.id
_entity.type
_entity.pdbx_description
1 polymer ?
#
loop_
_entity_poly.entity_id
_entity_poly.type
_entity_poly.pdbx_seq_one_letter_code
_entity_poly.pdbx_strand_id
1 'polypeptide(L)'
;MQSGDLSAAGRRSWLEWPQVRALVLRDARAPAAGPDNPASMLTSRTAGGKLRWLVSPWGDSTAWTSPRPPKPHTGSVLPRRRRRRLARPTCAMEALSSMNARNRGRRSLRLLSIFSVAALVVACSSPGSSPGGSASSTSSGSGAASAGGSKPLIYVIYKLGTQQYFIDQAAGATEKAKQLGATIKVVNVESDANAAVTAVNDAVAAGAKGIGITVPDQQIGPAVATSAANAKIPLVATDDAIKNAAGADVPFVGFSGTAMGSSVGDKACQLLSTGGWLTDASKKVGALIIEKQDLTVITQRTDAEKAKLSGCGVKNIIDVASDSTIDGALKDTGPVITAHPDVTNWVVVGGNDESVKGALQALASAGVKPESIIGVGLGAYEACKEWKAGTPSGFKAALYISGYDVGHTAVQELFDNITKGTPLPAKAIAPTYMVDPTNWTKQQATGLCK
;
A
#
# COMPACT_ATOMS: atom_id res chain seq x y z
N MET A 1 -17.32 -74.68 -7.83
CA MET A 1 -17.10 -75.53 -6.63
C MET A 1 -15.96 -74.91 -5.83
N GLN A 2 -16.01 -74.97 -4.49
CA GLN A 2 -14.91 -74.72 -3.53
C GLN A 2 -14.17 -73.34 -3.63
N SER A 3 -14.42 -72.38 -2.73
CA SER A 3 -13.87 -72.23 -1.34
C SER A 3 -12.35 -71.96 -1.35
N GLY A 4 -11.82 -70.84 -0.85
CA GLY A 4 -11.89 -70.21 0.48
C GLY A 4 -10.55 -69.43 0.64
N ASP A 5 -10.33 -68.47 1.53
CA ASP A 5 -10.79 -68.36 2.92
C ASP A 5 -10.89 -66.87 3.38
N LEU A 6 -11.37 -66.62 4.61
CA LEU A 6 -11.58 -65.26 5.19
C LEU A 6 -11.03 -65.12 6.62
N SER A 7 -10.11 -64.17 6.86
CA SER A 7 -9.77 -63.64 8.20
C SER A 7 -8.74 -62.48 8.12
N ALA A 8 -8.65 -61.47 9.01
CA ALA A 8 -9.64 -60.72 9.81
C ALA A 8 -8.95 -59.47 10.45
N ALA A 9 -9.75 -58.56 11.03
CA ALA A 9 -9.38 -57.62 12.11
C ALA A 9 -8.13 -56.71 11.95
N GLY A 10 -8.35 -55.51 11.39
CA GLY A 10 -7.32 -54.45 11.28
C GLY A 10 -6.96 -53.68 12.56
N ARG A 11 -6.27 -52.55 12.35
CA ARG A 11 -6.15 -51.43 13.30
C ARG A 11 -5.80 -50.15 12.53
N ARG A 12 -6.34 -49.01 12.95
CA ARG A 12 -6.01 -47.69 12.38
C ARG A 12 -4.89 -47.07 13.22
N SER A 13 -3.73 -46.82 12.63
CA SER A 13 -2.68 -46.01 13.26
C SER A 13 -2.95 -44.53 13.01
N TRP A 14 -3.34 -43.80 14.05
CA TRP A 14 -3.22 -42.33 14.04
C TRP A 14 -1.73 -41.98 14.14
N LEU A 15 -1.26 -41.04 13.32
CA LEU A 15 0.07 -40.44 13.47
C LEU A 15 -0.09 -39.12 14.24
N GLU A 16 0.66 -38.99 15.33
CA GLU A 16 0.49 -37.91 16.30
C GLU A 16 1.15 -36.60 15.85
N TRP A 17 0.58 -35.48 16.28
CA TRP A 17 1.19 -34.16 16.13
C TRP A 17 2.04 -33.86 17.38
N PRO A 18 3.33 -33.49 17.23
CA PRO A 18 4.17 -33.17 18.39
C PRO A 18 3.70 -31.87 19.07
N GLN A 19 3.38 -31.95 20.36
CA GLN A 19 2.89 -30.80 21.12
C GLN A 19 4.01 -29.84 21.52
N VAL A 20 3.90 -28.59 21.08
CA VAL A 20 4.73 -27.49 21.58
C VAL A 20 4.18 -27.04 22.95
N ARG A 21 4.86 -27.43 24.03
CA ARG A 21 4.54 -26.95 25.39
C ARG A 21 4.93 -25.48 25.54
N ALA A 22 3.98 -24.66 26.00
CA ALA A 22 4.28 -23.31 26.47
C ALA A 22 5.12 -23.38 27.76
N LEU A 23 6.25 -22.66 27.79
CA LEU A 23 7.08 -22.54 28.99
C LEU A 23 6.71 -21.26 29.75
N VAL A 24 6.08 -21.41 30.92
CA VAL A 24 5.82 -20.28 31.82
C VAL A 24 7.06 -20.04 32.67
N LEU A 25 7.72 -18.89 32.48
CA LEU A 25 8.71 -18.38 33.42
C LEU A 25 8.01 -17.51 34.47
N ARG A 26 8.26 -17.82 35.74
CA ARG A 26 7.89 -17.03 36.91
C ARG A 26 9.14 -16.72 37.73
N ASP A 27 9.07 -15.67 38.54
CA ASP A 27 10.21 -15.06 39.22
C ASP A 27 10.97 -16.00 40.16
N ALA A 28 12.29 -15.81 40.24
CA ALA A 28 13.13 -16.25 41.34
C ALA A 28 13.97 -15.06 41.83
N ARG A 29 13.99 -14.81 43.15
CA ARG A 29 14.73 -13.68 43.75
C ARG A 29 16.21 -14.03 43.97
N ALA A 30 17.06 -13.01 43.92
CA ALA A 30 18.45 -13.09 44.33
C ALA A 30 18.61 -13.06 45.87
N PRO A 31 19.72 -13.61 46.42
CA PRO A 31 20.28 -13.20 47.70
C PRO A 31 21.15 -11.93 47.54
N ALA A 32 21.49 -11.27 48.64
CA ALA A 32 22.13 -9.94 48.64
C ALA A 32 23.57 -9.94 49.20
N ALA A 33 24.32 -8.90 48.87
CA ALA A 33 25.52 -8.48 49.58
C ALA A 33 25.60 -6.93 49.62
N GLY A 34 26.19 -6.40 50.68
CA GLY A 34 26.44 -5.00 50.99
C GLY A 34 27.14 -4.92 52.35
N PRO A 35 27.25 -3.76 53.02
CA PRO A 35 26.79 -2.42 52.63
C PRO A 35 27.97 -1.42 52.47
N ASP A 36 27.66 -0.15 52.16
CA ASP A 36 28.23 0.99 52.90
C ASP A 36 27.42 2.28 52.65
N ASN A 37 27.15 3.05 53.72
CA ASN A 37 26.39 4.32 53.73
C ASN A 37 26.52 4.94 55.13
N PRO A 38 26.83 6.23 55.30
CA PRO A 38 25.77 7.24 55.51
C PRO A 38 26.09 8.59 54.80
N ALA A 39 25.27 9.66 54.82
CA ALA A 39 24.20 10.00 55.75
C ALA A 39 23.11 10.96 55.15
N SER A 40 22.00 11.10 55.90
CA SER A 40 21.15 12.29 56.17
C SER A 40 21.27 13.59 55.33
N MET A 41 20.26 14.44 55.09
CA MET A 41 18.81 14.59 55.43
C MET A 41 18.28 15.81 54.58
N LEU A 42 17.07 16.40 54.63
CA LEU A 42 15.84 16.33 55.45
C LEU A 42 14.61 16.70 54.57
N THR A 43 13.41 16.78 55.15
CA THR A 43 12.17 17.36 54.55
C THR A 43 12.23 18.89 54.45
N SER A 44 11.57 19.59 53.50
CA SER A 44 10.14 19.95 53.63
C SER A 44 9.59 20.97 52.58
N ARG A 45 8.26 20.99 52.51
CA ARG A 45 7.25 21.94 51.97
C ARG A 45 7.57 23.38 51.45
N THR A 46 6.90 23.66 50.32
CA THR A 46 6.04 24.84 49.98
C THR A 46 6.56 26.24 49.57
N ALA A 47 5.80 26.80 48.63
CA ALA A 47 5.54 28.23 48.36
C ALA A 47 6.62 29.05 47.62
N GLY A 48 6.19 30.10 46.93
CA GLY A 48 7.02 30.94 46.06
C GLY A 48 6.96 32.43 46.40
N GLY A 49 7.91 33.20 45.86
CA GLY A 49 8.05 34.64 46.03
C GLY A 49 8.65 35.31 44.79
N LYS A 50 8.64 36.65 44.72
CA LYS A 50 8.93 37.42 43.49
C LYS A 50 10.02 38.50 43.69
N LEU A 51 10.78 38.72 42.61
CA LEU A 51 11.44 39.98 42.16
C LEU A 51 12.70 40.56 42.88
N ARG A 52 13.82 40.52 42.12
CA ARG A 52 14.61 41.67 41.56
C ARG A 52 15.53 42.60 42.41
N TRP A 53 16.80 42.67 41.94
CA TRP A 53 17.80 43.79 41.91
C TRP A 53 18.32 44.39 43.24
N LEU A 54 19.63 44.55 43.45
CA LEU A 54 20.61 45.48 42.81
C LEU A 54 22.01 44.79 42.60
N VAL A 55 22.83 45.05 41.56
CA VAL A 55 23.80 46.17 41.34
C VAL A 55 24.91 46.24 42.41
N SER A 56 26.24 46.36 42.19
CA SER A 56 27.24 46.29 41.05
C SER A 56 28.67 46.37 41.71
N PRO A 57 29.86 46.70 41.11
CA PRO A 57 30.35 46.90 39.72
C PRO A 57 31.72 46.18 39.39
N TRP A 58 32.53 46.74 38.46
CA TRP A 58 33.89 46.38 37.96
C TRP A 58 34.02 45.12 37.05
N GLY A 59 34.62 45.18 35.85
CA GLY A 59 35.06 46.33 35.03
C GLY A 59 36.06 45.96 33.91
N ASP A 60 35.82 46.43 32.68
CA ASP A 60 36.76 46.68 31.56
C ASP A 60 37.74 45.58 31.03
N SER A 61 38.13 45.51 29.75
CA SER A 61 37.65 46.14 28.50
C SER A 61 38.31 45.46 27.25
N THR A 62 38.25 46.12 26.09
CA THR A 62 38.86 45.81 24.77
C THR A 62 38.06 44.91 23.81
N ALA A 63 38.03 45.33 22.54
CA ALA A 63 37.31 44.70 21.45
C ALA A 63 38.28 44.18 20.38
N TRP A 64 37.95 43.06 19.75
CA TRP A 64 38.68 42.50 18.61
C TRP A 64 37.99 42.80 17.27
N THR A 65 38.79 43.08 16.25
CA THR A 65 38.33 43.52 14.92
C THR A 65 38.39 42.38 13.91
N SER A 66 37.30 42.17 13.16
CA SER A 66 37.21 41.13 12.13
C SER A 66 37.94 41.53 10.83
N PRO A 67 38.81 40.67 10.25
CA PRO A 67 39.44 40.92 8.95
C PRO A 67 38.44 40.92 7.78
N ARG A 68 38.76 41.65 6.71
CA ARG A 68 38.02 41.63 5.43
C ARG A 68 38.66 40.64 4.44
N PRO A 69 37.88 40.02 3.53
CA PRO A 69 38.44 39.23 2.43
C PRO A 69 39.07 40.11 1.33
N PRO A 70 40.06 39.61 0.56
CA PRO A 70 40.70 40.33 -0.53
C PRO A 70 39.85 40.37 -1.82
N LYS A 71 40.18 41.31 -2.72
CA LYS A 71 39.64 41.42 -4.09
C LYS A 71 40.67 40.94 -5.13
N PRO A 72 40.24 40.53 -6.34
CA PRO A 72 41.14 40.02 -7.38
C PRO A 72 41.92 41.13 -8.10
N HIS A 73 43.10 40.79 -8.62
CA HIS A 73 43.92 41.62 -9.51
C HIS A 73 43.69 41.31 -11.00
N THR A 74 44.11 42.22 -11.88
CA THR A 74 43.84 42.19 -13.34
C THR A 74 45.10 42.46 -14.18
N GLY A 75 45.11 41.94 -15.42
CA GLY A 75 46.17 42.15 -16.43
C GLY A 75 46.77 40.84 -16.97
N SER A 76 47.18 40.71 -18.24
CA SER A 76 47.16 41.68 -19.34
C SER A 76 47.21 41.07 -20.76
N VAL A 77 46.57 41.76 -21.73
CA VAL A 77 46.90 41.95 -23.16
C VAL A 77 47.33 40.75 -24.07
N LEU A 78 46.37 40.29 -24.90
CA LEU A 78 46.37 40.18 -26.39
C LEU A 78 47.69 40.00 -27.20
N PRO A 79 47.66 39.18 -28.29
CA PRO A 79 47.37 39.80 -29.60
C PRO A 79 46.48 38.99 -30.59
N ARG A 80 45.85 39.72 -31.53
CA ARG A 80 45.05 39.18 -32.66
C ARG A 80 45.92 38.53 -33.75
N ARG A 81 45.43 37.49 -34.45
CA ARG A 81 45.81 37.25 -35.87
C ARG A 81 44.73 36.55 -36.74
N ARG A 82 44.29 37.30 -37.76
CA ARG A 82 43.85 36.94 -39.14
C ARG A 82 42.90 35.73 -39.38
N ARG A 83 41.73 36.04 -39.94
CA ARG A 83 40.88 35.12 -40.74
C ARG A 83 41.62 34.60 -41.98
N ARG A 84 41.34 33.36 -42.41
CA ARG A 84 41.35 32.92 -43.83
C ARG A 84 40.09 32.08 -44.12
N ARG A 85 39.85 31.77 -45.40
CA ARG A 85 38.58 31.24 -45.97
C ARG A 85 38.63 29.72 -46.21
N LEU A 86 37.48 29.20 -46.72
CA LEU A 86 37.23 27.90 -47.37
C LEU A 86 36.83 26.76 -46.40
N ALA A 87 35.79 25.95 -46.66
CA ALA A 87 34.78 25.97 -47.74
C ALA A 87 33.42 25.36 -47.30
N ARG A 88 32.38 25.52 -48.12
CA ARG A 88 31.11 24.75 -48.09
C ARG A 88 31.17 23.61 -49.13
N PRO A 89 30.38 22.53 -49.00
CA PRO A 89 29.00 22.49 -49.53
C PRO A 89 27.95 22.22 -48.42
N THR A 90 26.70 22.69 -48.40
CA THR A 90 25.60 22.90 -49.39
C THR A 90 24.84 21.65 -49.84
N CYS A 91 23.78 21.33 -49.09
CA CYS A 91 22.49 20.87 -49.60
C CYS A 91 21.42 21.54 -48.70
N ALA A 92 20.83 22.66 -49.12
CA ALA A 92 19.54 22.74 -49.83
C ALA A 92 18.33 22.46 -48.90
N MET A 93 17.74 23.53 -48.35
CA MET A 93 16.44 23.47 -47.66
C MET A 93 15.67 24.79 -47.81
N GLU A 94 15.13 25.01 -49.00
CA GLU A 94 14.03 25.93 -49.35
C GLU A 94 13.36 25.29 -50.59
N ALA A 95 12.05 25.32 -50.78
CA ALA A 95 10.94 25.58 -49.86
C ALA A 95 9.68 24.92 -50.46
N LEU A 96 8.61 24.74 -49.70
CA LEU A 96 7.25 24.76 -50.25
C LEU A 96 6.20 24.92 -49.14
N SER A 97 5.22 25.78 -49.40
CA SER A 97 4.02 25.95 -48.59
C SER A 97 2.79 25.60 -49.45
N SER A 98 1.68 25.32 -48.76
CA SER A 98 0.30 25.24 -49.27
C SER A 98 -0.21 23.94 -49.94
N MET A 99 -1.55 23.82 -49.84
CA MET A 99 -2.51 22.97 -50.58
C MET A 99 -2.90 21.57 -50.05
N ASN A 100 -4.23 21.33 -50.09
CA ASN A 100 -4.99 20.10 -49.82
C ASN A 100 -4.83 19.50 -48.40
N ALA A 101 -5.77 19.62 -47.46
CA ALA A 101 -7.18 20.05 -47.54
C ALA A 101 -8.13 19.14 -48.38
N ARG A 102 -8.35 17.92 -47.87
CA ARG A 102 -9.49 17.00 -48.06
C ARG A 102 -9.29 15.90 -46.99
N ASN A 103 -10.26 15.40 -46.22
CA ASN A 103 -11.72 15.43 -46.39
C ASN A 103 -12.45 15.36 -45.02
N ARG A 104 -13.17 16.41 -44.61
CA ARG A 104 -14.24 16.35 -43.59
C ARG A 104 -15.07 17.64 -43.62
N GLY A 105 -16.29 17.60 -44.13
CA GLY A 105 -17.14 18.78 -44.20
C GLY A 105 -18.61 18.49 -44.49
N ARG A 106 -19.47 19.34 -43.91
CA ARG A 106 -20.95 19.39 -43.95
C ARG A 106 -21.65 18.44 -42.96
N ARG A 107 -22.71 18.86 -42.23
CA ARG A 107 -23.37 20.18 -42.00
C ARG A 107 -24.02 20.10 -40.60
N SER A 108 -23.93 21.09 -39.70
CA SER A 108 -24.58 22.42 -39.70
C SER A 108 -26.09 22.44 -39.36
N LEU A 109 -26.38 22.65 -38.06
CA LEU A 109 -27.46 23.47 -37.47
C LEU A 109 -28.98 23.21 -37.69
N ARG A 110 -29.73 23.36 -36.58
CA ARG A 110 -31.16 23.70 -36.41
C ARG A 110 -32.24 22.66 -36.78
N LEU A 111 -33.14 22.38 -35.82
CA LEU A 111 -34.55 22.88 -35.83
C LEU A 111 -35.27 22.64 -34.48
N LEU A 112 -36.41 23.32 -34.27
CA LEU A 112 -37.36 23.11 -33.15
C LEU A 112 -38.62 22.40 -33.65
N SER A 113 -39.23 21.56 -32.81
CA SER A 113 -40.66 21.16 -32.69
C SER A 113 -40.73 20.05 -31.62
N ILE A 114 -41.60 19.95 -30.61
CA ILE A 114 -42.96 20.46 -30.31
C ILE A 114 -44.08 19.70 -31.06
N PHE A 115 -45.14 19.34 -30.29
CA PHE A 115 -46.29 18.45 -30.58
C PHE A 115 -46.02 16.93 -30.58
N SER A 116 -46.96 16.03 -30.19
CA SER A 116 -47.92 15.98 -29.04
C SER A 116 -48.86 14.76 -29.19
N VAL A 117 -49.50 14.31 -28.07
CA VAL A 117 -50.59 13.29 -28.01
C VAL A 117 -50.15 11.85 -28.42
N ALA A 118 -50.69 10.71 -27.95
CA ALA A 118 -51.73 10.35 -26.98
C ALA A 118 -51.12 9.43 -25.89
N ALA A 119 -51.53 9.40 -24.61
CA ALA A 119 -52.85 9.43 -23.98
C ALA A 119 -53.66 8.11 -24.16
N LEU A 120 -53.66 7.29 -23.10
CA LEU A 120 -54.66 6.24 -22.88
C LEU A 120 -54.99 6.20 -21.38
N VAL A 121 -56.25 6.43 -21.04
CA VAL A 121 -56.73 6.53 -19.66
C VAL A 121 -57.65 5.35 -19.37
N VAL A 122 -57.43 4.68 -18.24
CA VAL A 122 -58.46 3.90 -17.55
C VAL A 122 -58.51 4.40 -16.11
N ALA A 123 -59.66 4.95 -15.72
CA ALA A 123 -59.95 5.38 -14.36
C ALA A 123 -61.25 4.74 -13.91
N CYS A 124 -61.30 4.30 -12.65
CA CYS A 124 -62.53 4.02 -11.92
C CYS A 124 -62.25 4.25 -10.43
N SER A 125 -63.14 4.96 -9.75
CA SER A 125 -62.91 5.46 -8.39
C SER A 125 -64.17 5.38 -7.53
N SER A 126 -63.98 5.23 -6.23
CA SER A 126 -64.93 5.61 -5.16
C SER A 126 -66.17 4.69 -5.00
N PRO A 127 -66.96 4.83 -3.90
CA PRO A 127 -66.51 4.67 -2.50
C PRO A 127 -67.49 3.81 -1.65
N GLY A 128 -67.11 3.43 -0.41
CA GLY A 128 -68.00 2.67 0.49
C GLY A 128 -67.66 2.80 1.99
N SER A 129 -68.70 2.93 2.82
CA SER A 129 -68.67 3.35 4.24
C SER A 129 -68.29 2.28 5.27
N SER A 130 -67.83 2.74 6.44
CA SER A 130 -67.84 2.08 7.76
C SER A 130 -69.30 1.85 8.28
N PRO A 131 -69.60 1.19 9.44
CA PRO A 131 -68.68 0.76 10.52
C PRO A 131 -68.97 -0.61 11.22
N GLY A 132 -68.04 -0.99 12.11
CA GLY A 132 -68.34 -1.72 13.37
C GLY A 132 -68.34 -3.25 13.35
N GLY A 133 -67.71 -3.87 14.35
CA GLY A 133 -67.77 -5.33 14.58
C GLY A 133 -66.61 -5.89 15.39
N SER A 134 -66.75 -5.96 16.72
CA SER A 134 -65.77 -6.65 17.59
C SER A 134 -66.04 -8.15 17.62
N ALA A 135 -65.07 -8.97 17.22
CA ALA A 135 -65.13 -10.43 17.36
C ALA A 135 -63.76 -11.03 17.71
N SER A 136 -63.58 -11.41 18.97
CA SER A 136 -62.37 -12.09 19.44
C SER A 136 -62.36 -13.54 18.97
N SER A 137 -61.31 -13.98 18.27
CA SER A 137 -61.09 -15.40 17.96
C SER A 137 -59.61 -15.79 18.11
N THR A 138 -59.27 -16.36 19.26
CA THR A 138 -57.93 -16.86 19.55
C THR A 138 -57.64 -18.10 18.70
N SER A 139 -56.65 -18.04 17.81
CA SER A 139 -56.15 -19.22 17.10
C SER A 139 -54.63 -19.24 17.08
N SER A 140 -54.05 -20.19 17.82
CA SER A 140 -52.60 -20.34 17.96
C SER A 140 -51.99 -21.03 16.74
N GLY A 141 -51.83 -20.29 15.64
CA GLY A 141 -51.05 -20.73 14.49
C GLY A 141 -49.55 -20.58 14.76
N SER A 142 -48.81 -21.68 14.81
CA SER A 142 -47.34 -21.66 14.96
C SER A 142 -46.65 -21.07 13.73
N GLY A 143 -46.54 -19.74 13.69
CA GLY A 143 -45.77 -19.02 12.68
C GLY A 143 -44.30 -19.38 12.77
N ALA A 144 -43.84 -20.29 11.91
CA ALA A 144 -42.43 -20.46 11.62
C ALA A 144 -41.91 -19.15 11.02
N ALA A 145 -41.28 -18.32 11.86
CA ALA A 145 -40.76 -17.02 11.46
C ALA A 145 -39.60 -17.20 10.48
N SER A 146 -39.93 -17.24 9.18
CA SER A 146 -38.97 -17.03 8.11
C SER A 146 -38.37 -15.64 8.32
N ALA A 147 -37.18 -15.60 8.90
CA ALA A 147 -36.46 -14.37 9.19
C ALA A 147 -35.95 -13.78 7.88
N GLY A 148 -36.85 -13.08 7.17
CA GLY A 148 -36.56 -12.27 5.99
C GLY A 148 -35.75 -11.01 6.34
N GLY A 149 -34.63 -11.20 7.04
CA GLY A 149 -33.68 -10.16 7.35
C GLY A 149 -33.13 -9.55 6.07
N SER A 150 -33.09 -8.23 6.00
CA SER A 150 -32.45 -7.53 4.89
C SER A 150 -30.97 -7.93 4.82
N LYS A 151 -30.53 -8.31 3.62
CA LYS A 151 -29.14 -8.72 3.36
C LYS A 151 -28.17 -7.67 3.92
N PRO A 152 -27.20 -8.04 4.79
CA PRO A 152 -26.34 -7.06 5.43
C PRO A 152 -25.56 -6.27 4.37
N LEU A 153 -25.60 -4.94 4.47
CA LEU A 153 -24.94 -4.03 3.56
C LEU A 153 -23.52 -3.76 4.07
N ILE A 154 -22.51 -4.24 3.34
CA ILE A 154 -21.09 -4.01 3.64
C ILE A 154 -20.55 -2.97 2.65
N TYR A 155 -19.85 -1.97 3.17
CA TYR A 155 -19.06 -1.05 2.34
C TYR A 155 -17.60 -1.51 2.33
N VAL A 156 -16.96 -1.41 1.17
CA VAL A 156 -15.50 -1.52 1.05
C VAL A 156 -14.98 -0.31 0.30
N ILE A 157 -14.03 0.39 0.93
CA ILE A 157 -13.55 1.71 0.50
C ILE A 157 -12.05 1.60 0.26
N TYR A 158 -11.60 1.80 -0.98
CA TYR A 158 -10.21 1.59 -1.36
C TYR A 158 -9.60 2.84 -1.97
N LYS A 159 -8.41 3.20 -1.49
CA LYS A 159 -7.49 4.09 -2.22
C LYS A 159 -7.13 3.47 -3.57
N LEU A 160 -6.69 4.31 -4.51
CA LEU A 160 -6.01 3.91 -5.76
C LEU A 160 -6.74 2.79 -6.52
N GLY A 161 -8.07 2.82 -6.58
CA GLY A 161 -8.91 1.74 -7.14
C GLY A 161 -8.79 1.51 -8.66
N THR A 162 -7.85 2.21 -9.31
CA THR A 162 -7.39 1.99 -10.69
C THR A 162 -6.10 1.14 -10.77
N GLN A 163 -5.39 0.92 -9.67
CA GLN A 163 -4.26 -0.02 -9.60
C GLN A 163 -4.75 -1.47 -9.47
N GLN A 164 -4.02 -2.41 -10.09
CA GLN A 164 -4.46 -3.81 -10.20
C GLN A 164 -4.73 -4.45 -8.83
N TYR A 165 -3.89 -4.17 -7.83
CA TYR A 165 -4.05 -4.72 -6.49
C TYR A 165 -5.42 -4.39 -5.85
N PHE A 166 -5.86 -3.14 -5.96
CA PHE A 166 -7.14 -2.69 -5.40
C PHE A 166 -8.35 -3.11 -6.25
N ILE A 167 -8.17 -3.31 -7.56
CA ILE A 167 -9.16 -3.94 -8.44
C ILE A 167 -9.37 -5.41 -8.02
N ASP A 168 -8.30 -6.17 -7.79
CA ASP A 168 -8.37 -7.57 -7.37
C ASP A 168 -8.99 -7.70 -5.97
N GLN A 169 -8.67 -6.77 -5.06
CA GLN A 169 -9.25 -6.69 -3.73
C GLN A 169 -10.76 -6.39 -3.76
N ALA A 170 -11.19 -5.45 -4.60
CA ALA A 170 -12.61 -5.19 -4.84
C ALA A 170 -13.33 -6.41 -5.45
N ALA A 171 -12.66 -7.17 -6.33
CA ALA A 171 -13.22 -8.40 -6.90
C ALA A 171 -13.40 -9.49 -5.82
N GLY A 172 -12.40 -9.74 -4.97
CA GLY A 172 -12.47 -10.72 -3.88
C GLY A 172 -13.50 -10.38 -2.82
N ALA A 173 -13.59 -9.11 -2.44
CA ALA A 173 -14.65 -8.61 -1.56
C ALA A 173 -16.05 -8.81 -2.19
N THR A 174 -16.19 -8.51 -3.48
CA THR A 174 -17.47 -8.62 -4.21
C THR A 174 -17.91 -10.07 -4.38
N GLU A 175 -17.00 -10.97 -4.74
CA GLU A 175 -17.33 -12.40 -4.80
C GLU A 175 -17.71 -12.92 -3.41
N LYS A 176 -16.98 -12.54 -2.36
CA LYS A 176 -17.28 -13.04 -1.01
C LYS A 176 -18.63 -12.57 -0.49
N ALA A 177 -18.99 -11.30 -0.72
CA ALA A 177 -20.32 -10.81 -0.38
C ALA A 177 -21.42 -11.62 -1.09
N LYS A 178 -21.22 -11.93 -2.38
CA LYS A 178 -22.13 -12.77 -3.16
C LYS A 178 -22.22 -14.21 -2.60
N GLN A 179 -21.10 -14.83 -2.23
CA GLN A 179 -21.08 -16.17 -1.62
C GLN A 179 -21.84 -16.22 -0.29
N LEU A 180 -21.70 -15.17 0.54
CA LEU A 180 -22.33 -15.08 1.87
C LEU A 180 -23.76 -14.51 1.83
N GLY A 181 -24.26 -14.11 0.66
CA GLY A 181 -25.60 -13.52 0.50
C GLY A 181 -25.73 -12.09 1.00
N ALA A 182 -24.62 -11.40 1.29
CA ALA A 182 -24.58 -9.98 1.65
C ALA A 182 -24.84 -9.05 0.45
N THR A 183 -25.13 -7.78 0.74
CA THR A 183 -25.08 -6.69 -0.24
C THR A 183 -23.75 -5.97 -0.07
N ILE A 184 -23.07 -5.62 -1.17
CA ILE A 184 -21.79 -4.89 -1.10
C ILE A 184 -21.84 -3.59 -1.90
N LYS A 185 -21.19 -2.55 -1.36
CA LYS A 185 -20.87 -1.31 -2.07
C LYS A 185 -19.37 -1.11 -2.07
N VAL A 186 -18.75 -1.26 -3.25
CA VAL A 186 -17.37 -0.82 -3.49
C VAL A 186 -17.36 0.68 -3.71
N VAL A 187 -16.37 1.37 -3.13
CA VAL A 187 -16.08 2.79 -3.35
C VAL A 187 -14.57 2.94 -3.61
N ASN A 188 -14.22 3.58 -4.73
CA ASN A 188 -12.86 4.05 -5.00
C ASN A 188 -12.76 5.52 -4.58
N VAL A 189 -11.72 5.87 -3.83
CA VAL A 189 -11.44 7.24 -3.35
C VAL A 189 -10.10 7.78 -3.85
N GLU A 190 -9.42 7.06 -4.76
CA GLU A 190 -8.10 7.37 -5.31
C GLU A 190 -7.10 7.77 -4.21
N SER A 191 -6.59 9.01 -4.21
CA SER A 191 -5.68 9.53 -3.19
C SER A 191 -6.35 10.57 -2.26
N ASP A 192 -7.68 10.71 -2.30
CA ASP A 192 -8.40 11.78 -1.59
C ASP A 192 -8.87 11.34 -0.19
N ALA A 193 -8.17 11.84 0.83
CA ALA A 193 -8.47 11.63 2.23
C ALA A 193 -9.85 12.19 2.66
N ASN A 194 -10.33 13.27 2.05
CA ASN A 194 -11.66 13.83 2.32
C ASN A 194 -12.75 12.97 1.67
N ALA A 195 -12.51 12.45 0.46
CA ALA A 195 -13.39 11.47 -0.17
C ALA A 195 -13.47 10.18 0.66
N ALA A 196 -12.37 9.71 1.24
CA ALA A 196 -12.33 8.57 2.16
C ALA A 196 -13.20 8.78 3.41
N VAL A 197 -13.08 9.94 4.08
CA VAL A 197 -13.94 10.30 5.23
C VAL A 197 -15.41 10.43 4.80
N THR A 198 -15.67 11.00 3.62
CA THR A 198 -17.03 11.16 3.07
C THR A 198 -17.67 9.79 2.78
N ALA A 199 -16.95 8.87 2.15
CA ALA A 199 -17.42 7.52 1.85
C ALA A 199 -17.77 6.70 3.10
N VAL A 200 -17.06 6.92 4.23
CA VAL A 200 -17.40 6.31 5.53
C VAL A 200 -18.70 6.92 6.09
N ASN A 201 -18.88 8.24 5.99
CA ASN A 201 -20.12 8.89 6.42
C ASN A 201 -21.32 8.49 5.54
N ASP A 202 -21.12 8.31 4.23
CA ASP A 202 -22.12 7.77 3.30
C ASP A 202 -22.48 6.32 3.63
N ALA A 203 -21.51 5.50 4.05
CA ALA A 203 -21.76 4.13 4.51
C ALA A 203 -22.64 4.13 5.78
N VAL A 204 -22.35 5.02 6.74
CA VAL A 204 -23.17 5.24 7.94
C VAL A 204 -24.59 5.68 7.55
N ALA A 205 -24.73 6.67 6.67
CA ALA A 205 -26.02 7.22 6.23
C ALA A 205 -26.85 6.20 5.43
N ALA A 206 -26.21 5.35 4.62
CA ALA A 206 -26.84 4.24 3.92
C ALA A 206 -27.23 3.07 4.85
N GLY A 207 -26.94 3.16 6.15
CA GLY A 207 -27.28 2.14 7.13
C GLY A 207 -26.47 0.85 6.97
N ALA A 208 -25.20 0.96 6.56
CA ALA A 208 -24.29 -0.18 6.46
C ALA A 208 -24.20 -0.97 7.78
N LYS A 209 -23.72 -2.21 7.67
CA LYS A 209 -23.55 -3.16 8.75
C LYS A 209 -22.09 -3.55 8.97
N GLY A 210 -21.21 -3.24 8.03
CA GLY A 210 -19.75 -3.31 8.20
C GLY A 210 -19.03 -2.45 7.17
N ILE A 211 -17.83 -1.98 7.53
CA ILE A 211 -16.97 -1.16 6.66
C ILE A 211 -15.57 -1.79 6.62
N GLY A 212 -15.08 -2.11 5.44
CA GLY A 212 -13.65 -2.34 5.17
C GLY A 212 -13.03 -1.09 4.53
N ILE A 213 -11.83 -0.69 4.93
CA ILE A 213 -11.18 0.50 4.35
C ILE A 213 -9.66 0.37 4.22
N THR A 214 -9.13 0.60 3.01
CA THR A 214 -7.72 0.92 2.77
C THR A 214 -7.60 2.42 2.55
N VAL A 215 -7.00 3.13 3.50
CA VAL A 215 -7.00 4.60 3.56
C VAL A 215 -5.92 5.24 2.69
N PRO A 216 -6.18 6.36 1.97
CA PRO A 216 -5.14 7.07 1.23
C PRO A 216 -4.13 7.78 2.14
N ASP A 217 -4.53 8.11 3.37
CA ASP A 217 -3.70 8.70 4.43
C ASP A 217 -4.08 8.05 5.78
N GLN A 218 -3.08 7.60 6.55
CA GLN A 218 -3.29 6.97 7.86
C GLN A 218 -3.78 7.96 8.94
N GLN A 219 -3.58 9.27 8.77
CA GLN A 219 -4.01 10.30 9.72
C GLN A 219 -5.54 10.46 9.81
N ILE A 220 -6.32 9.98 8.82
CA ILE A 220 -7.79 10.00 8.91
C ILE A 220 -8.35 8.93 9.87
N GLY A 221 -7.51 7.99 10.34
CA GLY A 221 -7.88 6.88 11.21
C GLY A 221 -8.81 7.25 12.38
N PRO A 222 -8.49 8.28 13.19
CA PRO A 222 -9.36 8.75 14.26
C PRO A 222 -10.74 9.20 13.80
N ALA A 223 -10.86 9.86 12.64
CA ALA A 223 -12.14 10.34 12.12
C ALA A 223 -13.02 9.18 11.63
N VAL A 224 -12.47 8.29 10.80
CA VAL A 224 -13.23 7.15 10.24
C VAL A 224 -13.62 6.14 11.33
N ALA A 225 -12.73 5.89 12.30
CA ALA A 225 -13.02 5.03 13.45
C ALA A 225 -14.10 5.63 14.37
N THR A 226 -14.09 6.95 14.59
CA THR A 226 -15.11 7.63 15.40
C THR A 226 -16.48 7.60 14.72
N SER A 227 -16.54 7.83 13.39
CA SER A 227 -17.79 7.78 12.62
C SER A 227 -18.43 6.38 12.69
N ALA A 228 -17.65 5.32 12.41
CA ALA A 228 -18.12 3.95 12.49
C ALA A 228 -18.53 3.53 13.92
N ALA A 229 -17.73 3.89 14.95
CA ALA A 229 -18.03 3.58 16.35
C ALA A 229 -19.31 4.25 16.86
N ASN A 230 -19.53 5.53 16.53
CA ASN A 230 -20.76 6.25 16.89
C ASN A 230 -22.01 5.61 16.24
N ALA A 231 -21.88 5.13 15.00
CA ALA A 231 -22.92 4.38 14.29
C ALA A 231 -23.08 2.92 14.78
N LYS A 232 -22.19 2.43 15.65
CA LYS A 232 -22.06 1.02 16.08
C LYS A 232 -21.83 0.05 14.91
N ILE A 233 -21.11 0.51 13.89
CA ILE A 233 -20.75 -0.29 12.71
C ILE A 233 -19.33 -0.86 12.90
N PRO A 234 -19.11 -2.18 12.75
CA PRO A 234 -17.77 -2.77 12.74
C PRO A 234 -16.93 -2.23 11.58
N LEU A 235 -15.69 -1.84 11.92
CA LEU A 235 -14.70 -1.29 11.00
C LEU A 235 -13.47 -2.20 10.96
N VAL A 236 -13.04 -2.54 9.73
CA VAL A 236 -11.78 -3.24 9.45
C VAL A 236 -10.89 -2.34 8.59
N ALA A 237 -9.65 -2.16 9.00
CA ALA A 237 -8.61 -1.57 8.18
C ALA A 237 -8.00 -2.65 7.25
N THR A 238 -7.89 -2.36 5.97
CA THR A 238 -7.20 -3.21 4.99
C THR A 238 -5.89 -2.58 4.54
N ASP A 239 -4.82 -3.39 4.44
CA ASP A 239 -3.45 -3.06 4.00
C ASP A 239 -2.69 -1.98 4.80
N ASP A 240 -3.27 -0.79 4.97
CA ASP A 240 -2.73 0.32 5.74
C ASP A 240 -3.41 0.37 7.12
N ALA A 241 -2.69 -0.09 8.15
CA ALA A 241 -3.23 -0.08 9.51
C ALA A 241 -3.52 1.35 9.99
N ILE A 242 -4.68 1.57 10.61
CA ILE A 242 -5.05 2.87 11.20
C ILE A 242 -5.26 2.76 12.71
N LYS A 243 -5.10 3.89 13.39
CA LYS A 243 -5.37 4.06 14.82
C LYS A 243 -6.64 4.86 15.03
N ASN A 244 -7.39 4.54 16.08
CA ASN A 244 -8.53 5.33 16.52
C ASN A 244 -8.09 6.57 17.34
N ALA A 245 -9.03 7.40 17.77
CA ALA A 245 -8.76 8.62 18.54
C ALA A 245 -8.09 8.37 19.92
N ALA A 246 -8.09 7.15 20.43
CA ALA A 246 -7.39 6.74 21.64
C ALA A 246 -6.00 6.11 21.37
N GLY A 247 -5.53 6.12 20.11
CA GLY A 247 -4.24 5.55 19.70
C GLY A 247 -4.19 4.03 19.57
N ALA A 248 -5.30 3.33 19.82
CA ALA A 248 -5.40 1.89 19.66
C ALA A 248 -5.57 1.49 18.19
N ASP A 249 -5.00 0.35 17.80
CA ASP A 249 -5.11 -0.19 16.43
C ASP A 249 -6.58 -0.56 16.12
N VAL A 250 -7.05 -0.22 14.93
CA VAL A 250 -8.31 -0.74 14.36
C VAL A 250 -8.07 -2.20 13.91
N PRO A 251 -9.06 -3.11 14.04
CA PRO A 251 -8.96 -4.48 13.51
C PRO A 251 -8.47 -4.51 12.06
N PHE A 252 -7.47 -5.35 11.78
CA PHE A 252 -6.69 -5.26 10.54
C PHE A 252 -6.71 -6.55 9.73
N VAL A 253 -6.83 -6.44 8.40
CA VAL A 253 -6.66 -7.55 7.46
C VAL A 253 -5.67 -7.13 6.37
N GLY A 254 -4.57 -7.88 6.18
CA GLY A 254 -3.52 -7.47 5.24
C GLY A 254 -2.21 -8.23 5.48
N PHE A 255 -1.09 -7.51 5.47
CA PHE A 255 0.25 -8.10 5.54
C PHE A 255 1.14 -7.44 6.62
N SER A 256 2.25 -8.09 6.95
CA SER A 256 3.33 -7.48 7.75
C SER A 256 4.36 -6.85 6.83
N GLY A 257 4.52 -5.52 6.87
CA GLY A 257 5.48 -4.78 6.04
C GLY A 257 6.92 -5.31 6.22
N THR A 258 7.35 -5.47 7.46
CA THR A 258 8.68 -5.98 7.82
C THR A 258 8.92 -7.42 7.35
N ALA A 259 7.91 -8.28 7.37
CA ALA A 259 8.05 -9.65 6.86
C ALA A 259 8.17 -9.68 5.32
N MET A 260 7.39 -8.84 4.63
CA MET A 260 7.47 -8.71 3.17
C MET A 260 8.83 -8.16 2.73
N GLY A 261 9.26 -7.02 3.28
CA GLY A 261 10.55 -6.42 2.96
C GLY A 261 11.73 -7.32 3.33
N SER A 262 11.62 -8.09 4.42
CA SER A 262 12.61 -9.14 4.74
C SER A 262 12.72 -10.18 3.62
N SER A 263 11.59 -10.63 3.06
CA SER A 263 11.57 -11.62 1.98
C SER A 263 12.06 -11.07 0.63
N VAL A 264 11.71 -9.82 0.30
CA VAL A 264 12.23 -9.09 -0.86
C VAL A 264 13.75 -8.93 -0.76
N GLY A 265 14.24 -8.45 0.39
CA GLY A 265 15.67 -8.32 0.68
C GLY A 265 16.43 -9.64 0.66
N ASP A 266 15.89 -10.71 1.25
CA ASP A 266 16.49 -12.05 1.21
C ASP A 266 16.61 -12.58 -0.23
N LYS A 267 15.58 -12.41 -1.08
CA LYS A 267 15.65 -12.80 -2.50
C LYS A 267 16.63 -11.93 -3.29
N ALA A 268 16.71 -10.62 -3.02
CA ALA A 268 17.70 -9.74 -3.64
C ALA A 268 19.14 -10.16 -3.27
N CYS A 269 19.40 -10.48 -2.00
CA CYS A 269 20.67 -11.04 -1.54
C CYS A 269 20.96 -12.42 -2.16
N GLN A 270 19.97 -13.30 -2.29
CA GLN A 270 20.11 -14.58 -3.00
C GLN A 270 20.55 -14.37 -4.46
N LEU A 271 19.94 -13.41 -5.17
CA LEU A 271 20.23 -13.11 -6.56
C LEU A 271 21.62 -12.46 -6.72
N LEU A 272 22.02 -11.54 -5.83
CA LEU A 272 23.36 -10.96 -5.77
C LEU A 272 24.44 -12.03 -5.56
N SER A 273 24.19 -12.96 -4.63
CA SER A 273 25.09 -14.09 -4.35
C SER A 273 25.19 -15.05 -5.55
N THR A 274 24.04 -15.41 -6.15
CA THR A 274 23.99 -16.27 -7.35
C THR A 274 24.71 -15.66 -8.54
N GLY A 275 24.66 -14.33 -8.71
CA GLY A 275 25.39 -13.61 -9.75
C GLY A 275 26.86 -13.33 -9.44
N GLY A 276 27.34 -13.55 -8.20
CA GLY A 276 28.70 -13.19 -7.77
C GLY A 276 28.97 -11.68 -7.73
N TRP A 277 27.94 -10.83 -7.69
CA TRP A 277 28.09 -9.39 -7.94
C TRP A 277 28.90 -8.64 -6.88
N LEU A 278 28.88 -9.11 -5.63
CA LEU A 278 29.61 -8.48 -4.53
C LEU A 278 31.06 -8.98 -4.39
N THR A 279 31.44 -10.02 -5.15
CA THR A 279 32.80 -10.57 -5.20
C THR A 279 33.54 -10.24 -6.50
N ASP A 280 32.82 -9.88 -7.56
CA ASP A 280 33.41 -9.42 -8.82
C ASP A 280 33.76 -7.93 -8.77
N ALA A 281 35.05 -7.62 -8.61
CA ALA A 281 35.55 -6.25 -8.53
C ALA A 281 35.40 -5.41 -9.82
N SER A 282 34.97 -6.01 -10.94
CA SER A 282 34.57 -5.25 -12.13
C SER A 282 33.17 -4.62 -12.00
N LYS A 283 32.36 -5.06 -11.03
CA LYS A 283 31.00 -4.57 -10.81
C LYS A 283 30.97 -3.54 -9.69
N LYS A 284 30.42 -2.36 -10.00
CA LYS A 284 30.06 -1.36 -9.01
C LYS A 284 28.57 -1.46 -8.75
N VAL A 285 28.22 -2.05 -7.61
CA VAL A 285 26.84 -2.32 -7.21
C VAL A 285 26.26 -1.14 -6.43
N GLY A 286 25.14 -0.60 -6.90
CA GLY A 286 24.26 0.31 -6.15
C GLY A 286 22.88 -0.32 -5.95
N ALA A 287 22.21 0.01 -4.84
CA ALA A 287 20.84 -0.39 -4.59
C ALA A 287 19.94 0.84 -4.50
N LEU A 288 18.88 0.86 -5.30
CA LEU A 288 17.80 1.85 -5.23
C LEU A 288 16.69 1.29 -4.35
N ILE A 289 16.31 2.04 -3.32
CA ILE A 289 15.20 1.72 -2.43
C ILE A 289 14.10 2.75 -2.69
N ILE A 290 13.06 2.34 -3.42
CA ILE A 290 12.01 3.26 -3.85
C ILE A 290 10.90 3.33 -2.77
N GLU A 291 10.76 4.49 -2.14
CA GLU A 291 10.06 4.63 -0.86
C GLU A 291 9.03 5.77 -0.86
N LYS A 292 7.81 5.45 -0.44
CA LYS A 292 6.80 6.43 -0.05
C LYS A 292 6.85 6.63 1.46
N GLN A 293 7.45 7.75 1.88
CA GLN A 293 7.97 7.95 3.24
C GLN A 293 6.90 8.31 4.29
N ASP A 294 5.72 8.76 3.86
CA ASP A 294 4.57 9.09 4.71
C ASP A 294 3.73 7.85 5.09
N LEU A 295 3.95 6.70 4.43
CA LEU A 295 3.13 5.50 4.59
C LEU A 295 3.86 4.40 5.38
N THR A 296 3.44 4.17 6.62
CA THR A 296 4.17 3.31 7.58
C THR A 296 4.29 1.85 7.17
N VAL A 297 3.36 1.31 6.36
CA VAL A 297 3.47 -0.06 5.84
C VAL A 297 4.51 -0.16 4.71
N ILE A 298 4.89 0.95 4.07
CA ILE A 298 5.97 1.00 3.08
C ILE A 298 7.33 1.20 3.75
N THR A 299 7.46 2.12 4.71
CA THR A 299 8.73 2.27 5.46
C THR A 299 9.11 0.97 6.19
N GLN A 300 8.14 0.22 6.72
CA GLN A 300 8.38 -1.12 7.26
C GLN A 300 8.92 -2.14 6.24
N ARG A 301 8.62 -2.00 4.94
CA ARG A 301 9.16 -2.86 3.87
C ARG A 301 10.58 -2.41 3.55
N THR A 302 10.75 -1.13 3.23
CA THR A 302 12.02 -0.56 2.77
C THR A 302 13.11 -0.59 3.85
N ASP A 303 12.78 -0.37 5.13
CA ASP A 303 13.76 -0.52 6.22
C ASP A 303 14.24 -1.98 6.38
N ALA A 304 13.34 -2.95 6.19
CA ALA A 304 13.71 -4.36 6.21
C ALA A 304 14.55 -4.75 4.98
N GLU A 305 14.23 -4.22 3.80
CA GLU A 305 15.00 -4.38 2.57
C GLU A 305 16.42 -3.79 2.71
N LYS A 306 16.53 -2.54 3.19
CA LYS A 306 17.79 -1.86 3.52
C LYS A 306 18.63 -2.70 4.49
N ALA A 307 18.03 -3.20 5.56
CA ALA A 307 18.72 -4.02 6.56
C ALA A 307 19.24 -5.35 5.98
N LYS A 308 18.45 -6.03 5.14
CA LYS A 308 18.88 -7.26 4.45
C LYS A 308 20.02 -7.01 3.45
N LEU A 309 19.87 -6.00 2.58
CA LEU A 309 20.88 -5.64 1.58
C LEU A 309 22.20 -5.23 2.23
N SER A 310 22.14 -4.43 3.31
CA SER A 310 23.31 -4.09 4.14
C SER A 310 23.94 -5.35 4.73
N GLY A 311 23.13 -6.24 5.30
CA GLY A 311 23.56 -7.49 5.95
C GLY A 311 24.23 -8.49 5.00
N CYS A 312 23.86 -8.51 3.72
CA CYS A 312 24.53 -9.32 2.70
C CYS A 312 25.69 -8.60 1.98
N GLY A 313 26.02 -7.37 2.38
CA GLY A 313 27.25 -6.68 1.97
C GLY A 313 27.09 -5.58 0.91
N VAL A 314 25.86 -5.17 0.56
CA VAL A 314 25.64 -3.99 -0.29
C VAL A 314 26.00 -2.73 0.48
N LYS A 315 26.90 -1.89 -0.07
CA LYS A 315 27.43 -0.69 0.60
C LYS A 315 26.84 0.62 0.09
N ASN A 316 26.51 0.68 -1.20
CA ASN A 316 25.92 1.86 -1.83
C ASN A 316 24.40 1.66 -1.89
N ILE A 317 23.69 2.04 -0.82
CA ILE A 317 22.23 1.98 -0.73
C ILE A 317 21.73 3.42 -0.80
N ILE A 318 20.77 3.66 -1.70
CA ILE A 318 20.29 4.99 -2.08
C ILE A 318 18.76 4.99 -2.02
N ASP A 319 18.23 5.76 -1.08
CA ASP A 319 16.78 5.94 -0.93
C ASP A 319 16.26 6.93 -1.97
N VAL A 320 15.13 6.58 -2.61
CA VAL A 320 14.45 7.40 -3.62
C VAL A 320 13.02 7.66 -3.16
N ALA A 321 12.75 8.88 -2.71
CA ALA A 321 11.41 9.30 -2.33
C ALA A 321 10.49 9.30 -3.56
N SER A 322 9.32 8.66 -3.45
CA SER A 322 8.34 8.50 -4.53
C SER A 322 6.91 8.50 -4.00
N ASP A 323 5.92 8.69 -4.87
CA ASP A 323 4.49 8.59 -4.55
C ASP A 323 3.91 7.16 -4.63
N SER A 324 4.79 6.16 -4.85
CA SER A 324 4.46 4.75 -5.14
C SER A 324 3.75 4.48 -6.48
N THR A 325 3.77 5.41 -7.44
CA THR A 325 3.34 5.17 -8.84
C THR A 325 4.51 4.86 -9.77
N ILE A 326 4.22 4.29 -10.94
CA ILE A 326 5.23 4.02 -11.99
C ILE A 326 5.85 5.35 -12.47
N ASP A 327 5.02 6.35 -12.76
CA ASP A 327 5.45 7.64 -13.31
C ASP A 327 6.27 8.46 -12.29
N GLY A 328 5.87 8.43 -11.01
CA GLY A 328 6.63 9.02 -9.91
C GLY A 328 8.01 8.37 -9.75
N ALA A 329 8.05 7.04 -9.62
CA ALA A 329 9.30 6.32 -9.46
C ALA A 329 10.24 6.46 -10.68
N LEU A 330 9.68 6.50 -11.90
CA LEU A 330 10.42 6.80 -13.14
C LEU A 330 11.05 8.21 -13.10
N LYS A 331 10.24 9.23 -12.78
CA LYS A 331 10.64 10.63 -12.68
C LYS A 331 11.73 10.84 -11.62
N ASP A 332 11.56 10.27 -10.44
CA ASP A 332 12.40 10.57 -9.28
C ASP A 332 13.68 9.70 -9.23
N THR A 333 13.70 8.54 -9.89
CA THR A 333 14.92 7.72 -10.06
C THR A 333 15.90 8.29 -11.10
N GLY A 334 15.42 8.95 -12.16
CA GLY A 334 16.26 9.48 -13.25
C GLY A 334 17.41 10.41 -12.79
N PRO A 335 17.16 11.42 -11.93
CA PRO A 335 18.21 12.25 -11.34
C PRO A 335 19.21 11.47 -10.49
N VAL A 336 18.76 10.42 -9.80
CA VAL A 336 19.62 9.57 -8.95
C VAL A 336 20.62 8.79 -9.79
N ILE A 337 20.18 8.15 -10.89
CA ILE A 337 21.09 7.47 -11.83
C ILE A 337 22.13 8.46 -12.38
N THR A 338 21.70 9.69 -12.68
CA THR A 338 22.59 10.75 -13.18
C THR A 338 23.63 11.19 -12.13
N ALA A 339 23.29 11.15 -10.84
CA ALA A 339 24.19 11.47 -9.73
C ALA A 339 25.18 10.34 -9.39
N HIS A 340 24.93 9.11 -9.84
CA HIS A 340 25.75 7.92 -9.59
C HIS A 340 26.32 7.30 -10.89
N PRO A 341 27.04 8.06 -11.73
CA PRO A 341 27.49 7.64 -13.06
C PRO A 341 28.56 6.56 -13.05
N ASP A 342 29.07 6.16 -11.88
CA ASP A 342 30.05 5.11 -11.73
C ASP A 342 29.44 3.73 -11.43
N VAL A 343 28.14 3.66 -11.06
CA VAL A 343 27.45 2.40 -10.76
C VAL A 343 27.13 1.64 -12.05
N THR A 344 27.67 0.43 -12.18
CA THR A 344 27.51 -0.44 -13.36
C THR A 344 26.38 -1.46 -13.22
N ASN A 345 25.98 -1.74 -11.98
CA ASN A 345 25.08 -2.81 -11.61
C ASN A 345 24.10 -2.33 -10.55
N TRP A 346 22.80 -2.53 -10.78
CA TRP A 346 21.75 -1.94 -9.99
C TRP A 346 20.87 -3.00 -9.35
N VAL A 347 20.68 -2.92 -8.03
CA VAL A 347 19.61 -3.62 -7.31
C VAL A 347 18.44 -2.64 -7.18
N VAL A 348 17.22 -3.11 -7.36
CA VAL A 348 16.00 -2.30 -7.23
C VAL A 348 14.99 -3.03 -6.38
N VAL A 349 14.60 -2.41 -5.28
CA VAL A 349 13.56 -2.84 -4.34
C VAL A 349 12.75 -1.61 -3.92
N GLY A 350 11.64 -1.80 -3.21
CA GLY A 350 10.80 -0.68 -2.80
C GLY A 350 9.40 -1.10 -2.37
N GLY A 351 8.60 -0.11 -1.99
CA GLY A 351 7.30 -0.34 -1.34
C GLY A 351 6.30 -1.20 -2.12
N ASN A 352 6.39 -1.23 -3.46
CA ASN A 352 5.46 -1.94 -4.36
C ASN A 352 6.05 -2.20 -5.76
N ASP A 353 5.39 -3.08 -6.52
CA ASP A 353 5.69 -3.44 -7.90
C ASP A 353 5.79 -2.23 -8.85
N GLU A 354 4.90 -1.24 -8.75
CA GLU A 354 4.96 -0.01 -9.55
C GLU A 354 6.23 0.80 -9.29
N SER A 355 6.62 0.93 -8.02
CA SER A 355 7.84 1.63 -7.62
C SER A 355 9.09 0.99 -8.23
N VAL A 356 9.20 -0.34 -8.17
CA VAL A 356 10.30 -1.07 -8.81
C VAL A 356 10.23 -0.89 -10.33
N LYS A 357 9.05 -1.00 -10.95
CA LYS A 357 8.88 -0.84 -12.41
C LYS A 357 9.29 0.54 -12.92
N GLY A 358 8.90 1.62 -12.24
CA GLY A 358 9.29 2.98 -12.62
C GLY A 358 10.82 3.17 -12.57
N ALA A 359 11.47 2.68 -11.52
CA ALA A 359 12.92 2.68 -11.42
C ALA A 359 13.61 1.80 -12.49
N LEU A 360 13.04 0.64 -12.86
CA LEU A 360 13.51 -0.17 -13.99
C LEU A 360 13.39 0.57 -15.33
N GLN A 361 12.33 1.34 -15.53
CA GLN A 361 12.14 2.18 -16.73
C GLN A 361 13.13 3.36 -16.76
N ALA A 362 13.47 3.95 -15.61
CA ALA A 362 14.50 4.97 -15.50
C ALA A 362 15.89 4.41 -15.86
N LEU A 363 16.22 3.23 -15.33
CA LEU A 363 17.46 2.51 -15.64
C LEU A 363 17.56 2.16 -17.14
N ALA A 364 16.49 1.64 -17.73
CA ALA A 364 16.44 1.37 -19.17
C ALA A 364 16.58 2.65 -20.02
N SER A 365 15.98 3.76 -19.59
CA SER A 365 16.11 5.07 -20.25
C SER A 365 17.53 5.65 -20.16
N ALA A 366 18.27 5.32 -19.09
CA ALA A 366 19.70 5.62 -18.96
C ALA A 366 20.62 4.62 -19.70
N GLY A 367 20.06 3.65 -20.43
CA GLY A 367 20.82 2.65 -21.19
C GLY A 367 21.38 1.50 -20.34
N VAL A 368 21.00 1.38 -19.07
CA VAL A 368 21.37 0.24 -18.21
C VAL A 368 20.63 -1.00 -18.70
N LYS A 369 21.38 -2.05 -19.03
CA LYS A 369 20.83 -3.25 -19.65
C LYS A 369 20.16 -4.19 -18.63
N PRO A 370 19.14 -4.99 -19.01
CA PRO A 370 18.47 -5.95 -18.14
C PRO A 370 19.38 -6.93 -17.39
N GLU A 371 20.53 -7.32 -17.96
CA GLU A 371 21.53 -8.18 -17.31
C GLU A 371 22.35 -7.49 -16.22
N SER A 372 22.38 -6.15 -16.21
CA SER A 372 23.00 -5.32 -15.16
C SER A 372 22.03 -4.95 -14.03
N ILE A 373 20.79 -5.45 -14.02
CA ILE A 373 19.78 -5.08 -13.02
C ILE A 373 19.23 -6.32 -12.27
N ILE A 374 19.08 -6.21 -10.95
CA ILE A 374 18.34 -7.14 -10.07
C ILE A 374 17.16 -6.38 -9.46
N GLY A 375 16.01 -6.39 -10.14
CA GLY A 375 14.74 -5.91 -9.59
C GLY A 375 14.01 -7.03 -8.86
N VAL A 376 13.58 -6.78 -7.61
CA VAL A 376 12.68 -7.65 -6.85
C VAL A 376 11.42 -6.86 -6.48
N GLY A 377 10.30 -7.18 -7.12
CA GLY A 377 9.01 -6.54 -6.90
C GLY A 377 8.30 -6.94 -5.59
N LEU A 378 7.19 -6.27 -5.31
CA LEU A 378 6.27 -6.55 -4.20
C LEU A 378 4.85 -6.23 -4.66
N GLY A 379 4.11 -7.28 -5.02
CA GLY A 379 2.88 -7.23 -5.80
C GLY A 379 2.85 -8.36 -6.83
N ALA A 380 3.94 -8.51 -7.57
CA ALA A 380 4.15 -9.39 -8.73
C ALA A 380 3.25 -9.16 -9.96
N TYR A 381 2.16 -8.38 -9.85
CA TYR A 381 1.25 -8.09 -10.96
C TYR A 381 1.85 -7.20 -12.06
N GLU A 382 2.87 -6.40 -11.78
CA GLU A 382 3.64 -5.70 -12.83
C GLU A 382 4.78 -6.59 -13.36
N ALA A 383 5.52 -7.25 -12.48
CA ALA A 383 6.60 -8.15 -12.85
C ALA A 383 6.13 -9.25 -13.83
N CYS A 384 4.97 -9.86 -13.56
CA CYS A 384 4.33 -10.81 -14.46
C CYS A 384 3.97 -10.24 -15.83
N LYS A 385 3.57 -8.97 -15.96
CA LYS A 385 3.16 -8.41 -17.26
C LYS A 385 4.36 -8.42 -18.22
N GLU A 386 5.55 -8.17 -17.70
CA GLU A 386 6.81 -8.25 -18.45
C GLU A 386 7.23 -9.71 -18.71
N TRP A 387 7.12 -10.60 -17.72
CA TRP A 387 7.39 -12.04 -17.90
C TRP A 387 6.42 -12.72 -18.91
N LYS A 388 5.15 -12.31 -18.93
CA LYS A 388 4.08 -12.77 -19.86
C LYS A 388 4.28 -12.21 -21.27
N ALA A 389 4.88 -11.03 -21.40
CA ALA A 389 5.30 -10.45 -22.69
C ALA A 389 6.60 -11.07 -23.23
N GLY A 390 7.42 -11.72 -22.39
CA GLY A 390 8.73 -12.24 -22.77
C GLY A 390 9.81 -11.18 -22.95
N THR A 391 9.53 -9.91 -22.60
CA THR A 391 10.46 -8.79 -22.73
C THR A 391 11.60 -8.94 -21.71
N PRO A 392 12.89 -8.92 -22.11
CA PRO A 392 14.00 -8.91 -21.18
C PRO A 392 13.97 -7.63 -20.32
N SER A 393 13.82 -7.78 -19.00
CA SER A 393 13.78 -6.64 -18.07
C SER A 393 14.54 -6.91 -16.77
N GLY A 394 14.60 -5.89 -15.91
CA GLY A 394 15.25 -6.00 -14.61
C GLY A 394 14.50 -6.84 -13.58
N PHE A 395 13.20 -7.13 -13.75
CA PHE A 395 12.43 -7.96 -12.81
C PHE A 395 12.94 -9.41 -12.83
N LYS A 396 13.71 -9.79 -11.80
CA LYS A 396 14.22 -11.16 -11.61
C LYS A 396 13.34 -11.97 -10.66
N ALA A 397 12.59 -11.29 -9.80
CA ALA A 397 11.60 -11.88 -8.90
C ALA A 397 10.58 -10.82 -8.47
N ALA A 398 9.53 -11.25 -7.78
CA ALA A 398 8.63 -10.39 -7.02
C ALA A 398 7.94 -11.17 -5.90
N LEU A 399 7.73 -10.55 -4.74
CA LEU A 399 6.90 -11.11 -3.68
C LEU A 399 5.43 -10.92 -4.03
N TYR A 400 4.67 -11.99 -4.22
CA TYR A 400 3.23 -11.89 -4.44
C TYR A 400 2.47 -11.57 -3.14
N ILE A 401 1.50 -10.68 -3.27
CA ILE A 401 0.46 -10.36 -2.29
C ILE A 401 -0.92 -10.49 -2.96
N SER A 402 -1.83 -11.24 -2.35
CA SER A 402 -3.18 -11.45 -2.88
C SER A 402 -4.16 -10.41 -2.38
N GLY A 403 -4.39 -9.35 -3.18
CA GLY A 403 -5.44 -8.36 -2.88
C GLY A 403 -6.81 -9.02 -2.81
N TYR A 404 -7.07 -9.96 -3.72
CA TYR A 404 -8.26 -10.80 -3.74
C TYR A 404 -8.52 -11.48 -2.38
N ASP A 405 -7.53 -12.16 -1.80
CA ASP A 405 -7.70 -12.86 -0.52
C ASP A 405 -7.85 -11.89 0.66
N VAL A 406 -7.22 -10.70 0.63
CA VAL A 406 -7.43 -9.65 1.64
C VAL A 406 -8.87 -9.13 1.58
N GLY A 407 -9.40 -8.84 0.38
CA GLY A 407 -10.78 -8.38 0.20
C GLY A 407 -11.82 -9.44 0.57
N HIS A 408 -11.59 -10.69 0.18
CA HIS A 408 -12.39 -11.85 0.58
C HIS A 408 -12.36 -12.04 2.11
N THR A 409 -11.19 -11.96 2.74
CA THR A 409 -11.07 -12.12 4.20
C THR A 409 -11.75 -10.98 4.95
N ALA A 410 -11.54 -9.72 4.55
CA ALA A 410 -12.19 -8.58 5.19
C ALA A 410 -13.73 -8.68 5.17
N VAL A 411 -14.32 -9.14 4.07
CA VAL A 411 -15.77 -9.37 3.99
C VAL A 411 -16.22 -10.59 4.82
N GLN A 412 -15.41 -11.65 4.91
CA GLN A 412 -15.71 -12.81 5.77
C GLN A 412 -15.73 -12.43 7.26
N GLU A 413 -14.73 -11.69 7.74
CA GLU A 413 -14.63 -11.25 9.13
C GLU A 413 -15.76 -10.27 9.50
N LEU A 414 -16.05 -9.29 8.63
CA LEU A 414 -17.18 -8.37 8.82
C LEU A 414 -18.50 -9.13 8.85
N PHE A 415 -18.74 -10.06 7.92
CA PHE A 415 -19.98 -10.82 7.87
C PHE A 415 -20.18 -11.72 9.10
N ASP A 416 -19.13 -12.36 9.59
CA ASP A 416 -19.21 -13.21 10.78
C ASP A 416 -19.39 -12.38 12.06
N ASN A 417 -18.81 -11.18 12.14
CA ASN A 417 -19.13 -10.22 13.19
C ASN A 417 -20.61 -9.81 13.16
N ILE A 418 -21.13 -9.45 11.98
CA ILE A 418 -22.51 -9.00 11.78
C ILE A 418 -23.55 -10.09 12.09
N THR A 419 -23.29 -11.34 11.67
CA THR A 419 -24.29 -12.42 11.67
C THR A 419 -24.15 -13.42 12.81
N LYS A 420 -22.95 -13.57 13.40
CA LYS A 420 -22.66 -14.53 14.47
C LYS A 420 -22.21 -13.84 15.77
N GLY A 421 -21.90 -12.53 15.73
CA GLY A 421 -21.31 -11.82 16.85
C GLY A 421 -19.82 -12.14 17.07
N THR A 422 -19.16 -12.80 16.12
CA THR A 422 -17.73 -13.15 16.22
C THR A 422 -16.88 -11.89 16.35
N PRO A 423 -16.04 -11.72 17.40
CA PRO A 423 -15.16 -10.56 17.50
C PRO A 423 -14.20 -10.48 16.31
N LEU A 424 -14.05 -9.29 15.72
CA LEU A 424 -13.09 -9.08 14.64
C LEU A 424 -11.66 -9.40 15.12
N PRO A 425 -10.81 -10.06 14.31
CA PRO A 425 -9.44 -10.33 14.67
C PRO A 425 -8.64 -9.02 14.76
N ALA A 426 -7.80 -8.90 15.79
CA ALA A 426 -6.93 -7.73 15.93
C ALA A 426 -6.03 -7.56 14.69
N LYS A 427 -5.48 -8.67 14.17
CA LYS A 427 -4.75 -8.75 12.89
C LYS A 427 -5.01 -10.11 12.24
N ALA A 428 -5.49 -10.13 11.00
CA ALA A 428 -5.44 -11.28 10.10
C ALA A 428 -4.36 -11.01 9.05
N ILE A 429 -3.32 -11.85 9.05
CA ILE A 429 -2.17 -11.71 8.15
C ILE A 429 -2.29 -12.74 7.02
N ALA A 430 -2.48 -12.25 5.79
CA ALA A 430 -2.52 -13.07 4.60
C ALA A 430 -1.12 -13.59 4.22
N PRO A 431 -1.02 -14.80 3.64
CA PRO A 431 0.25 -15.37 3.22
C PRO A 431 0.84 -14.60 2.03
N THR A 432 2.17 -14.66 1.91
CA THR A 432 2.92 -14.12 0.76
C THR A 432 3.87 -15.20 0.25
N TYR A 433 4.24 -15.15 -1.02
CA TYR A 433 5.23 -16.07 -1.58
C TYR A 433 6.04 -15.44 -2.72
N MET A 434 7.29 -15.83 -2.84
CA MET A 434 8.21 -15.29 -3.84
C MET A 434 8.02 -15.98 -5.19
N VAL A 435 7.78 -15.19 -6.24
CA VAL A 435 7.70 -15.65 -7.63
C VAL A 435 8.82 -15.09 -8.49
N ASP A 436 9.14 -15.81 -9.57
CA ASP A 436 10.13 -15.45 -10.59
C ASP A 436 9.72 -16.06 -11.95
N PRO A 437 10.43 -15.76 -13.06
CA PRO A 437 10.08 -16.25 -14.39
C PRO A 437 9.89 -17.77 -14.52
N THR A 438 10.42 -18.57 -13.58
CA THR A 438 10.34 -20.04 -13.62
C THR A 438 9.08 -20.62 -12.96
N ASN A 439 8.38 -19.85 -12.13
CA ASN A 439 7.31 -20.37 -11.28
C ASN A 439 5.99 -19.57 -11.29
N TRP A 440 5.97 -18.32 -11.78
CA TRP A 440 4.78 -17.45 -11.69
C TRP A 440 3.52 -18.06 -12.32
N THR A 441 3.64 -18.79 -13.43
CA THR A 441 2.52 -19.45 -14.11
C THR A 441 1.80 -20.47 -13.24
N LYS A 442 2.51 -21.12 -12.31
CA LYS A 442 1.95 -22.14 -11.40
C LYS A 442 0.94 -21.55 -10.41
N GLN A 443 0.98 -20.23 -10.21
CA GLN A 443 0.17 -19.50 -9.26
C GLN A 443 -1.02 -18.77 -9.92
N GLN A 444 -1.21 -18.88 -11.24
CA GLN A 444 -2.40 -18.33 -11.92
C GLN A 444 -3.72 -18.88 -11.35
N ALA A 445 -3.70 -20.06 -10.74
CA ALA A 445 -4.85 -20.63 -10.02
C ALA A 445 -5.32 -19.74 -8.84
N THR A 446 -4.40 -19.16 -8.07
CA THR A 446 -4.73 -18.34 -6.88
C THR A 446 -5.13 -16.90 -7.21
N GLY A 447 -5.02 -16.47 -8.48
CA GLY A 447 -5.30 -15.10 -8.88
C GLY A 447 -4.08 -14.33 -9.40
N LEU A 448 -2.86 -14.79 -9.12
CA LEU A 448 -1.64 -14.15 -9.64
C LEU A 448 -1.67 -14.08 -11.18
N CYS A 449 -1.76 -12.87 -11.73
CA CYS A 449 -1.42 -12.57 -13.13
C CYS A 449 -2.25 -13.29 -14.20
N LYS A 450 -3.55 -13.49 -13.92
CA LYS A 450 -4.57 -13.92 -14.89
C LYS A 450 -4.55 -13.03 -16.15
#